data_AF-A0AAV8ZS20-F1
#
_entry.id   AF-A0AAV8ZS20-F1
#
_cell.length_a   1.000
_cell.length_b   1.000
_cell.length_c   1.000
_cell.angle_alpha   90.00
_cell.angle_beta   90.00
_cell.angle_gamma   90.00
#
_symmetry.space_group_name_H-M   'P 1'
#
loop_
_entity.id
_entity.type
_entity.pdbx_description
1 polymer ?
#
loop_
_entity_poly.entity_id
_entity_poly.type
_entity_poly.pdbx_seq_one_letter_code
_entity_poly.pdbx_strand_id
1 'polypeptide(L)'
;MVPPQKGKQGTKGAKQIVEENAATLNFYRNMAIGSNALSLIILVFYHSTISIVLYFFSCLIYIGSYQFMTFMARAKYTETGQLLDSGVDLNMEGGIAEHVKDIIILTAGCQLLSSIVSNYFWLLWLLAPIRGGWIAWKNILQPYFFQDVPNQPEVNEKKQKKLERKMKRMQR
;
A
#
# COMPACT_ATOMS: atom_id res chain seq x y z
N MET A 1 20.58 18.34 17.34
CA MET A 1 19.65 17.67 16.40
C MET A 1 19.12 16.43 17.08
N VAL A 2 17.86 16.46 17.50
CA VAL A 2 17.21 15.34 18.21
C VAL A 2 16.94 14.23 17.19
N PRO A 3 17.34 12.98 17.43
CA PRO A 3 17.05 11.88 16.52
C PRO A 3 15.53 11.67 16.41
N PRO A 4 14.99 11.32 15.23
CA PRO A 4 13.56 11.09 15.08
C PRO A 4 13.18 9.90 15.95
N GLN A 5 12.37 10.15 16.99
CA GLN A 5 11.77 9.10 17.78
C GLN A 5 10.81 8.34 16.87
N LYS A 6 11.25 7.18 16.37
CA LYS A 6 10.41 6.19 15.71
C LYS A 6 9.52 5.56 16.80
N GLY A 7 8.52 6.33 17.24
CA GLY A 7 7.50 5.87 18.16
C GLY A 7 6.84 4.65 17.52
N LYS A 8 6.81 3.52 18.25
CA LYS A 8 5.99 2.39 17.83
C LYS A 8 4.56 2.90 17.75
N GLN A 9 3.99 2.89 16.54
CA GLN A 9 2.60 3.26 16.30
C GLN A 9 1.74 2.46 17.28
N GLY A 10 0.92 3.16 18.07
CA GLY A 10 0.08 2.51 19.09
C GLY A 10 -0.79 1.45 18.43
N THR A 11 -0.81 0.24 18.98
CA THR A 11 -1.68 -0.84 18.50
C THR A 11 -3.14 -0.43 18.70
N LYS A 12 -3.84 -0.10 17.61
CA LYS A 12 -5.29 0.11 17.60
C LYS A 12 -6.00 -1.14 18.07
N GLY A 13 -7.17 -0.98 18.71
CA GLY A 13 -7.97 -2.13 19.14
C GLY A 13 -8.48 -2.94 17.94
N ALA A 14 -8.50 -4.27 18.05
CA ALA A 14 -8.90 -5.15 16.94
C ALA A 14 -10.32 -4.82 16.38
N LYS A 15 -11.26 -4.43 17.24
CA LYS A 15 -12.60 -3.98 16.82
C LYS A 15 -12.57 -2.66 16.03
N GLN A 16 -11.73 -1.72 16.48
CA GLN A 16 -11.54 -0.43 15.81
C GLN A 16 -10.93 -0.63 14.42
N ILE A 17 -9.96 -1.54 14.28
CA ILE A 17 -9.34 -1.86 12.98
C ILE A 17 -10.39 -2.37 11.99
N VAL A 18 -11.31 -3.24 12.41
CA VAL A 18 -12.36 -3.75 11.54
C VAL A 18 -13.30 -2.65 11.08
N GLU A 19 -13.71 -1.77 11.98
CA GLU A 19 -14.60 -0.64 11.67
C GLU A 19 -13.93 0.37 10.73
N GLU A 20 -12.68 0.75 11.02
CA GLU A 20 -11.90 1.64 10.18
C GLU A 20 -11.61 1.04 8.80
N ASN A 21 -11.35 -0.26 8.73
CA ASN A 21 -11.17 -0.98 7.47
C ASN A 21 -12.45 -0.95 6.62
N ALA A 22 -13.61 -1.18 7.24
CA ALA A 22 -14.90 -1.11 6.54
C ALA A 22 -15.19 0.31 6.03
N ALA A 23 -14.95 1.34 6.85
CA ALA A 23 -15.10 2.73 6.44
C ALA A 23 -14.17 3.09 5.27
N THR A 24 -12.93 2.60 5.33
CA THR A 24 -11.92 2.79 4.28
C THR A 24 -12.37 2.13 2.97
N LEU A 25 -12.76 0.85 3.01
CA LEU A 25 -13.28 0.15 1.83
C LEU A 25 -14.48 0.88 1.21
N ASN A 26 -15.42 1.36 2.02
CA ASN A 26 -16.57 2.11 1.54
C ASN A 26 -16.18 3.44 0.89
N PHE A 27 -15.23 4.17 1.47
CA PHE A 27 -14.73 5.42 0.89
C PHE A 27 -14.14 5.19 -0.51
N TYR A 28 -13.20 4.24 -0.64
CA TYR A 28 -12.56 3.94 -1.93
C TYR A 28 -13.53 3.33 -2.94
N ARG A 29 -14.50 2.53 -2.51
CA ARG A 29 -15.57 2.01 -3.37
C ARG A 29 -16.43 3.15 -3.92
N ASN A 30 -16.89 4.05 -3.06
CA ASN A 30 -17.75 5.16 -3.47
C ASN A 30 -17.00 6.12 -4.40
N MET A 31 -15.72 6.38 -4.13
CA MET A 31 -14.85 7.17 -5.00
C MET A 31 -14.69 6.51 -6.37
N ALA A 32 -14.38 5.20 -6.41
CA ALA A 32 -14.24 4.46 -7.67
C ALA A 32 -15.55 4.43 -8.47
N ILE A 33 -16.69 4.18 -7.81
CA ILE A 33 -18.00 4.22 -8.49
C ILE A 33 -18.29 5.63 -9.02
N GLY A 34 -18.01 6.66 -8.23
CA GLY A 34 -18.22 8.06 -8.62
C GLY A 34 -17.39 8.48 -9.82
N SER A 35 -16.08 8.17 -9.83
CA SER A 35 -15.23 8.44 -10.99
C SER A 35 -15.70 7.65 -12.21
N ASN A 36 -16.11 6.39 -12.01
CA ASN A 36 -16.50 5.52 -13.09
C ASN A 36 -17.81 5.93 -13.75
N ALA A 37 -18.80 6.34 -12.94
CA ALA A 37 -20.07 6.86 -13.43
C ALA A 37 -19.88 8.16 -14.22
N LEU A 38 -19.10 9.11 -13.68
CA LEU A 38 -18.88 10.39 -14.36
C LEU A 38 -18.13 10.20 -15.69
N SER A 39 -17.07 9.38 -15.70
CA SER A 39 -16.34 9.09 -16.93
C SER A 39 -17.18 8.33 -17.94
N LEU A 40 -18.07 7.42 -17.52
CA LEU A 40 -18.97 6.72 -18.43
C LEU A 40 -19.93 7.69 -19.11
N ILE A 41 -20.52 8.63 -18.36
CA ILE A 41 -21.41 9.65 -18.92
C ILE A 41 -20.67 10.44 -20.00
N ILE A 42 -19.44 10.90 -19.71
CA ILE A 42 -18.65 11.68 -20.67
C ILE A 42 -18.24 10.83 -21.89
N LEU A 43 -17.85 9.57 -21.66
CA LEU A 43 -17.44 8.64 -22.71
C LEU A 43 -18.56 8.36 -23.72
N VAL A 44 -19.82 8.32 -23.27
CA VAL A 44 -20.99 8.14 -24.15
C VAL A 44 -21.12 9.30 -25.15
N PHE A 45 -20.82 10.54 -24.74
CA PHE A 45 -20.87 11.71 -25.62
C PHE A 45 -19.58 11.90 -26.44
N TYR A 46 -18.42 11.66 -25.84
CA TYR A 46 -17.10 11.83 -26.44
C TYR A 46 -16.35 10.50 -26.49
N HIS A 47 -16.71 9.68 -27.49
CA HIS A 47 -16.15 8.34 -27.64
C HIS A 47 -14.90 8.35 -28.54
N SER A 48 -13.87 7.65 -28.10
CA SER A 48 -12.70 7.29 -28.90
C SER A 48 -12.30 5.88 -28.53
N THR A 49 -11.82 5.08 -29.49
CA THR A 49 -11.40 3.69 -29.26
C THR A 49 -10.41 3.57 -28.12
N ILE A 50 -9.46 4.52 -28.04
CA ILE A 50 -8.44 4.56 -26.98
C ILE A 50 -9.10 4.80 -25.62
N SER A 51 -10.00 5.77 -25.52
CA SER A 51 -10.70 6.13 -24.27
C SER A 51 -11.59 4.98 -23.79
N ILE A 52 -12.24 4.24 -24.70
CA ILE A 52 -13.06 3.06 -24.37
C ILE A 52 -12.19 1.94 -23.80
N VAL A 53 -11.09 1.59 -24.48
CA VAL A 53 -10.18 0.53 -24.03
C VAL A 53 -9.59 0.88 -22.65
N LEU A 54 -9.11 2.11 -22.48
CA LEU A 54 -8.53 2.55 -21.22
C LEU A 54 -9.57 2.68 -20.10
N TYR A 55 -10.82 3.01 -20.43
CA TYR A 55 -11.93 2.97 -19.47
C TYR A 55 -12.19 1.55 -18.95
N PHE A 56 -12.31 0.55 -19.83
CA PHE A 56 -12.48 -0.85 -19.39
C PHE A 56 -11.29 -1.35 -18.60
N PHE A 57 -10.09 -0.94 -18.99
CA PHE A 57 -8.88 -1.28 -18.26
C PHE A 57 -8.86 -0.66 -16.85
N SER A 58 -9.29 0.59 -16.68
CA SER A 58 -9.48 1.21 -15.37
C SER A 58 -10.53 0.47 -14.52
N CYS A 59 -11.63 0.01 -15.13
CA CYS A 59 -12.61 -0.83 -14.43
C CYS A 59 -11.97 -2.10 -13.85
N LEU A 60 -11.12 -2.78 -14.62
CA LEU A 60 -10.39 -3.96 -14.14
C LEU A 60 -9.47 -3.62 -12.97
N ILE A 61 -8.78 -2.49 -13.03
CA ILE A 61 -7.91 -2.03 -11.94
C ILE A 61 -8.72 -1.73 -10.67
N TYR A 62 -9.87 -1.07 -10.79
CA TYR A 62 -10.73 -0.81 -9.63
C TYR A 62 -11.21 -2.10 -8.99
N ILE A 63 -11.71 -3.04 -9.80
CA ILE A 63 -12.19 -4.34 -9.30
C ILE A 63 -11.05 -5.09 -8.62
N GLY A 64 -9.90 -5.23 -9.29
CA GLY A 64 -8.74 -5.93 -8.74
C GLY A 64 -8.20 -5.30 -7.46
N SER A 65 -8.08 -3.97 -7.43
CA SER A 65 -7.57 -3.23 -6.26
C SER A 65 -8.54 -3.31 -5.09
N TYR A 66 -9.84 -3.16 -5.34
CA TYR A 66 -10.86 -3.30 -4.31
C TYR A 66 -10.89 -4.71 -3.74
N GLN A 67 -10.90 -5.73 -4.60
CA GLN A 67 -10.89 -7.14 -4.18
C GLN A 67 -9.64 -7.47 -3.36
N PHE A 68 -8.49 -6.94 -3.74
CA PHE A 68 -7.24 -7.09 -2.99
C PHE A 68 -7.33 -6.42 -1.60
N MET A 69 -7.87 -5.20 -1.49
CA MET A 69 -8.08 -4.57 -0.18
C MET A 69 -9.08 -5.32 0.68
N THR A 70 -10.19 -5.81 0.11
CA THR A 70 -11.18 -6.62 0.84
C THR A 70 -10.58 -7.92 1.35
N PHE A 71 -9.72 -8.56 0.55
CA PHE A 71 -9.00 -9.76 0.99
C PHE A 71 -8.08 -9.48 2.18
N MET A 72 -7.33 -8.38 2.16
CA MET A 72 -6.45 -7.98 3.26
C MET A 72 -7.22 -7.59 4.53
N ALA A 73 -8.36 -6.92 4.39
CA ALA A 73 -9.17 -6.44 5.50
C ALA A 73 -10.14 -7.49 6.09
N ARG A 74 -10.12 -8.73 5.59
CA ARG A 74 -11.10 -9.76 5.98
C ARG A 74 -10.90 -10.18 7.44
N ALA A 75 -11.83 -9.77 8.30
CA ALA A 75 -11.89 -10.22 9.67
C ALA A 75 -12.32 -11.70 9.77
N LYS A 76 -11.72 -12.43 10.71
CA LYS A 76 -12.11 -13.81 11.07
C LYS A 76 -12.77 -13.80 12.43
N TYR A 77 -13.89 -14.51 12.53
CA TYR A 77 -14.65 -14.65 13.76
C TYR A 77 -14.70 -16.12 14.16
N THR A 78 -14.79 -16.36 15.46
CA THR A 78 -15.07 -17.69 16.03
C THR A 78 -16.55 -18.06 15.85
N GLU A 79 -16.89 -19.33 16.03
CA GLU A 79 -18.28 -19.82 15.97
C GLU A 79 -19.20 -19.16 17.00
N THR A 80 -18.62 -18.65 18.09
CA THR A 80 -19.32 -17.88 19.15
C THR A 80 -19.46 -16.39 18.84
N GLY A 81 -18.99 -15.92 17.68
CA GLY A 81 -19.06 -14.51 17.26
C GLY A 81 -17.96 -13.60 17.83
N GLN A 82 -17.00 -14.15 18.57
CA GLN A 82 -15.86 -13.38 19.06
C GLN A 82 -14.82 -13.17 17.93
N LEU A 83 -14.33 -11.93 17.79
CA LEU A 83 -13.32 -11.56 16.80
C LEU A 83 -12.00 -12.30 17.08
N LEU A 84 -11.56 -13.13 16.13
CA LEU A 84 -10.32 -13.91 16.20
C LEU A 84 -9.15 -13.16 15.56
N ASP A 85 -9.39 -12.53 14.41
CA ASP A 85 -8.41 -11.79 13.63
C ASP A 85 -9.11 -10.59 12.99
N SER A 86 -8.57 -9.39 13.16
CA SER A 86 -9.09 -8.16 12.55
C SER A 86 -8.74 -8.02 11.07
N GLY A 87 -7.89 -8.90 10.54
CA GLY A 87 -7.25 -8.71 9.25
C GLY A 87 -6.14 -7.66 9.33
N VAL A 88 -5.57 -7.32 8.17
CA VAL A 88 -4.53 -6.30 8.05
C VAL A 88 -5.18 -4.92 8.17
N ASP A 89 -4.62 -4.03 9.01
CA ASP A 89 -5.03 -2.63 9.06
C ASP A 89 -4.68 -1.95 7.73
N LEU A 90 -5.70 -1.56 6.96
CA LEU A 90 -5.52 -0.89 5.69
C LEU A 90 -4.94 0.52 5.86
N ASN A 91 -5.07 1.12 7.05
CA ASN A 91 -4.60 2.46 7.40
C ASN A 91 -3.23 2.45 8.09
N MET A 92 -2.53 1.32 8.10
CA MET A 92 -1.16 1.24 8.60
C MET A 92 -0.18 1.98 7.68
N GLU A 93 0.64 2.88 8.25
CA GLU A 93 1.64 3.65 7.51
C GLU A 93 2.74 2.74 6.93
N GLY A 94 3.02 2.86 5.64
CA GLY A 94 3.99 2.01 4.94
C GLY A 94 3.50 0.59 4.67
N GLY A 95 2.19 0.32 4.83
CA GLY A 95 1.57 -0.94 4.46
C GLY A 95 1.34 -1.07 2.96
N ILE A 96 1.22 -2.31 2.47
CA ILE A 96 0.90 -2.60 1.04
C ILE A 96 -0.43 -1.94 0.63
N ALA A 97 -1.37 -1.81 1.57
CA ALA A 97 -2.65 -1.14 1.35
C ALA A 97 -2.50 0.33 0.93
N GLU A 98 -1.46 1.03 1.38
CA GLU A 98 -1.18 2.42 0.96
C GLU A 98 -0.91 2.49 -0.55
N HIS A 99 -0.10 1.57 -1.07
CA HIS A 99 0.17 1.49 -2.50
C HIS A 99 -1.08 1.15 -3.32
N VAL A 100 -1.98 0.32 -2.78
CA VAL A 100 -3.23 -0.02 -3.46
C VAL A 100 -4.18 1.18 -3.48
N LYS A 101 -4.25 1.94 -2.39
CA LYS A 101 -4.99 3.21 -2.32
C LYS A 101 -4.45 4.23 -3.32
N ASP A 102 -3.12 4.37 -3.41
CA ASP A 102 -2.46 5.23 -4.38
C ASP A 102 -2.86 4.86 -5.82
N ILE A 103 -2.92 3.56 -6.13
CA ILE A 103 -3.34 3.07 -7.46
C ILE A 103 -4.78 3.48 -7.76
N ILE A 104 -5.70 3.35 -6.80
CA ILE A 104 -7.12 3.72 -6.99
C ILE A 104 -7.25 5.24 -7.18
N ILE A 105 -6.56 6.04 -6.36
CA ILE A 105 -6.58 7.51 -6.46
C ILE A 105 -5.99 7.95 -7.79
N LEU A 106 -4.83 7.39 -8.17
CA LEU A 106 -4.19 7.72 -9.45
C LEU A 106 -5.09 7.34 -10.63
N THR A 107 -5.72 6.17 -10.59
CA THR A 107 -6.64 5.73 -11.65
C THR A 107 -7.85 6.65 -11.73
N ALA A 108 -8.43 7.05 -10.60
CA ALA A 108 -9.52 8.04 -10.55
C ALA A 108 -9.11 9.40 -11.11
N GLY A 109 -7.94 9.90 -10.74
CA GLY A 109 -7.39 11.14 -11.28
C GLY A 109 -7.19 11.06 -12.79
N CYS A 110 -6.56 9.99 -13.29
CA CYS A 110 -6.35 9.76 -14.72
C CYS A 110 -7.67 9.71 -15.48
N GLN A 111 -8.65 8.99 -14.95
CA GLN A 111 -9.95 8.79 -15.62
C GLN A 111 -10.74 10.10 -15.69
N LEU A 112 -10.81 10.85 -14.59
CA LEU A 112 -11.53 12.13 -14.53
C LEU A 112 -10.85 13.21 -15.37
N LEU A 113 -9.53 13.38 -15.23
CA LEU A 113 -8.77 14.35 -16.01
C LEU A 113 -8.80 14.01 -17.50
N SER A 114 -8.70 12.73 -17.84
CA SER A 114 -8.81 12.32 -19.24
C SER A 114 -10.19 12.56 -19.82
N SER A 115 -11.25 12.37 -19.04
CA SER A 115 -12.62 12.57 -19.51
C SER A 115 -12.95 14.05 -19.66
N ILE A 116 -12.50 14.90 -18.72
CA ILE A 116 -12.87 16.32 -18.68
C ILE A 116 -11.96 17.19 -19.55
N VAL A 117 -10.66 16.91 -19.56
CA VAL A 117 -9.65 17.82 -20.13
C VAL A 117 -9.09 17.30 -21.45
N SER A 118 -8.43 16.13 -21.44
CA SER A 118 -7.79 15.59 -22.64
C SER A 118 -7.29 14.15 -22.48
N ASN A 119 -7.27 13.38 -23.57
CA ASN A 119 -6.71 12.02 -23.57
C ASN A 119 -5.21 11.93 -23.21
N TYR A 120 -4.46 13.04 -23.24
CA TYR A 120 -3.06 13.03 -22.79
C TYR A 120 -2.90 12.72 -21.31
N PHE A 121 -3.93 12.93 -20.49
CA PHE A 121 -3.85 12.66 -19.05
C PHE A 121 -3.76 11.16 -18.70
N TRP A 122 -3.99 10.26 -19.66
CA TRP A 122 -3.62 8.85 -19.52
C TRP A 122 -2.12 8.65 -19.30
N LEU A 123 -1.27 9.60 -19.73
CA LEU A 123 0.17 9.55 -19.46
C LEU A 123 0.50 9.67 -17.97
N LEU A 124 -0.36 10.28 -17.15
CA LEU A 124 -0.19 10.28 -15.69
C LEU A 124 -0.18 8.87 -15.11
N TRP A 125 -0.79 7.92 -15.81
CA TRP A 125 -0.81 6.54 -15.40
C TRP A 125 0.60 5.90 -15.44
N LEU A 126 1.56 6.47 -16.19
CA LEU A 126 2.98 6.09 -16.15
C LEU A 126 3.64 6.36 -14.79
N LEU A 127 3.04 7.18 -13.92
CA LEU A 127 3.52 7.36 -12.55
C LEU A 127 3.43 6.06 -11.74
N ALA A 128 2.47 5.18 -12.03
CA ALA A 128 2.35 3.88 -11.37
C ALA A 128 3.57 2.98 -11.61
N PRO A 129 3.98 2.66 -12.86
CA PRO A 129 5.17 1.84 -13.11
C PRO A 129 6.46 2.55 -12.69
N ILE A 130 6.56 3.88 -12.77
CA ILE A 130 7.72 4.61 -12.25
C ILE A 130 7.86 4.41 -10.74
N ARG A 131 6.77 4.55 -9.97
CA ARG A 131 6.77 4.32 -8.52
C ARG A 131 7.07 2.87 -8.18
N GLY A 132 6.48 1.92 -8.90
CA GLY A 132 6.77 0.49 -8.75
C GLY A 132 8.24 0.17 -9.03
N GLY A 133 8.80 0.73 -10.10
CA GLY A 133 10.21 0.62 -10.47
C GLY A 133 11.13 1.23 -9.41
N TRP A 134 10.78 2.39 -8.85
CA TRP A 134 11.52 3.01 -7.76
C TRP A 134 11.55 2.14 -6.49
N ILE A 135 10.40 1.56 -6.12
CA ILE A 135 10.30 0.65 -4.97
C ILE A 135 11.13 -0.61 -5.23
N ALA A 136 11.04 -1.22 -6.41
CA ALA A 136 11.84 -2.37 -6.79
C ALA A 136 13.35 -2.04 -6.81
N TRP A 137 13.72 -0.84 -7.29
CA TRP A 137 15.07 -0.34 -7.25
C TRP A 137 15.59 -0.24 -5.81
N LYS A 138 14.86 0.42 -4.91
CA LYS A 138 15.27 0.62 -3.52
C LYS A 138 15.30 -0.69 -2.71
N ASN A 139 14.37 -1.60 -2.96
CA ASN A 139 14.17 -2.79 -2.13
C ASN A 139 14.86 -4.05 -2.65
N ILE A 140 15.11 -4.17 -3.96
CA ILE A 140 15.65 -5.39 -4.58
C ILE A 140 17.03 -5.09 -5.19
N LEU A 141 17.10 -4.10 -6.08
CA LEU A 141 18.32 -3.86 -6.87
C LEU A 141 19.40 -3.16 -6.03
N GLN A 142 19.07 -2.09 -5.32
CA GLN A 142 20.02 -1.35 -4.48
C GLN A 142 20.73 -2.26 -3.47
N PRO A 143 20.04 -3.07 -2.64
CA PRO A 143 20.73 -3.96 -1.70
C PRO A 143 21.42 -5.16 -2.36
N TYR A 144 21.19 -5.44 -3.65
CA TYR A 144 21.92 -6.48 -4.38
C TYR A 144 23.20 -5.94 -5.03
N PHE A 145 23.14 -4.73 -5.62
CA PHE A 145 24.27 -4.08 -6.30
C PHE A 145 25.18 -3.31 -5.34
N PHE A 146 24.61 -2.74 -4.28
CA PHE A 146 25.32 -1.97 -3.25
C PHE A 146 25.24 -2.69 -1.92
N GLN A 147 25.48 -4.01 -1.91
CA GLN A 147 25.92 -4.66 -0.69
C GLN A 147 27.21 -3.97 -0.30
N ASP A 148 27.15 -3.10 0.72
CA ASP A 148 28.36 -2.71 1.42
C ASP A 148 29.04 -4.02 1.80
N VAL A 149 30.17 -4.33 1.14
CA VAL A 149 31.11 -5.34 1.62
C VAL A 149 31.23 -5.05 3.11
N PRO A 150 30.98 -6.02 4.00
CA PRO A 150 30.95 -5.76 5.43
C PRO A 150 32.34 -5.27 5.83
N ASN A 151 32.53 -3.95 5.82
CA ASN A 151 33.63 -3.30 6.46
C ASN A 151 33.38 -3.52 7.95
N GLN A 152 34.04 -4.59 8.40
CA GLN A 152 34.40 -5.00 9.74
C GLN A 152 33.52 -4.45 10.88
N PRO A 153 32.92 -5.35 11.67
CA PRO A 153 31.90 -4.98 12.65
C PRO A 153 32.50 -4.36 13.91
N GLU A 154 32.69 -3.04 13.97
CA GLU A 154 33.02 -2.34 15.23
C GLU A 154 31.92 -2.51 16.30
N VAL A 155 30.68 -2.80 15.89
CA VAL A 155 29.53 -2.98 16.80
C VAL A 155 29.48 -4.39 17.42
N ASN A 156 30.19 -5.39 16.86
CA ASN A 156 30.10 -6.77 17.35
C ASN A 156 31.12 -7.08 18.45
N GLU A 157 32.27 -6.39 18.52
CA GLU A 157 33.24 -6.60 19.62
C GLU A 157 32.65 -6.28 21.01
N LYS A 158 31.95 -5.14 21.16
CA LYS A 158 31.40 -4.73 22.47
C LYS A 158 30.26 -5.65 22.92
N LYS A 159 29.43 -6.13 21.98
CA LYS A 159 28.36 -7.10 22.27
C LYS A 159 28.92 -8.49 22.56
N GLN A 160 29.92 -8.95 21.80
CA GLN A 160 30.60 -10.23 22.03
C GLN A 160 31.33 -10.25 23.37
N LYS A 161 32.11 -9.21 23.70
CA LYS A 161 32.76 -9.07 25.03
C LYS A 161 31.74 -9.06 26.18
N LYS A 162 30.56 -8.46 25.97
CA LYS A 162 29.48 -8.47 26.99
C LYS A 162 28.82 -9.85 27.12
N LEU A 163 28.65 -10.56 26.01
CA LEU A 163 28.12 -11.93 25.99
C LEU A 163 29.10 -12.91 26.65
N GLU A 164 30.38 -12.84 26.32
CA GLU A 164 31.45 -13.65 26.92
C GLU A 164 31.58 -13.38 28.42
N ARG A 165 31.57 -12.12 28.86
CA ARG A 165 31.54 -11.76 30.29
C ARG A 165 30.32 -12.34 31.00
N LYS A 166 29.18 -12.47 30.32
CA LYS A 166 27.96 -13.05 30.88
C LYS A 166 28.05 -14.58 30.96
N MET A 167 28.58 -15.24 29.92
CA MET A 167 28.79 -16.69 29.93
C MET A 167 29.81 -17.12 30.99
N LYS A 168 30.92 -16.38 31.15
CA LYS A 168 31.94 -16.65 32.17
C LYS A 168 31.45 -16.47 33.62
N ARG A 169 30.37 -15.70 33.82
CA ARG A 169 29.68 -15.54 35.12
C ARG A 169 28.66 -16.64 35.39
N MET A 170 28.15 -17.31 34.35
CA MET A 170 27.22 -18.45 34.50
C MET A 170 27.94 -19.80 34.61
N GLN A 171 29.22 -19.86 34.24
CA GLN A 171 30.08 -21.05 34.37
C GLN A 171 30.88 -21.11 35.67
N ARG A 172 30.72 -20.14 36.58
CA ARG A 172 31.21 -20.18 37.96
C ARG A 172 30.04 -20.41 38.89
#